data_AF-A0A7C1ZU70-F1
#
_entry.id   AF-A0A7C1ZU70-F1
#
_cell.length_a   1.000
_cell.length_b   1.000
_cell.length_c   1.000
_cell.angle_alpha   90.00
_cell.angle_beta   90.00
_cell.angle_gamma   90.00
#
_symmetry.space_group_name_H-M   'P 1'
#
loop_
_entity.id
_entity.type
_entity.pdbx_description
1 polymer ?
#
loop_
_entity_poly.entity_id
_entity_poly.type
_entity_poly.pdbx_seq_one_letter_code
_entity_poly.pdbx_strand_id
1 'polypeptide(L)'
;METYSVLALSTGHIEESDNVALKAAAYQTNMVMVRDSGYFIKLYQDDKTRNIRPGYSSSLQKLIEFALDKGFGMIELDSAADTLEEFILHDW
;
A
#
# COMPACT_ATOMS: atom_id res chain seq x y z
N MET A 1 -14.57 -9.64 16.05
CA MET A 1 -13.61 -9.77 14.94
C MET A 1 -13.66 -8.47 14.18
N GLU A 2 -12.57 -7.71 14.11
CA GLU A 2 -12.54 -6.50 13.28
C GLU A 2 -12.48 -6.92 11.81
N THR A 3 -13.37 -6.37 11.00
CA THR A 3 -13.38 -6.59 9.55
C THR A 3 -12.98 -5.27 8.90
N TYR A 4 -11.88 -5.28 8.16
CA TYR A 4 -11.43 -4.11 7.40
C TYR A 4 -11.86 -4.28 5.95
N SER A 5 -12.38 -3.21 5.35
CA SER A 5 -12.46 -3.11 3.89
C SER A 5 -11.04 -3.03 3.33
N VAL A 6 -10.76 -3.81 2.28
CA VAL A 6 -9.44 -3.93 1.65
C VAL A 6 -9.50 -3.41 0.22
N LEU A 7 -8.58 -2.52 -0.13
CA LEU A 7 -8.28 -2.19 -1.52
C LEU A 7 -7.20 -3.16 -2.01
N ALA A 8 -7.56 -4.09 -2.89
CA ALA A 8 -6.63 -5.09 -3.44
C ALA A 8 -6.27 -4.74 -4.88
N LEU A 9 -4.98 -4.68 -5.20
CA LEU A 9 -4.47 -4.34 -6.53
C LEU A 9 -3.04 -4.83 -6.76
N SER A 10 -2.61 -4.81 -8.03
CA SER A 10 -1.27 -5.22 -8.44
C SER A 10 -0.14 -4.42 -7.77
N THR A 11 0.97 -5.09 -7.44
CA THR A 11 2.24 -4.43 -7.09
C THR A 11 2.79 -3.57 -8.24
N GLY A 12 2.34 -3.76 -9.47
CA GLY A 12 2.71 -2.91 -10.61
C GLY A 12 2.29 -1.44 -10.45
N HIS A 13 1.44 -1.11 -9.47
CA HIS A 13 1.02 0.27 -9.19
C HIS A 13 1.91 1.04 -8.21
N ILE A 14 2.94 0.39 -7.66
CA ILE A 14 3.97 1.05 -6.86
C ILE A 14 5.29 1.08 -7.65
N GLU A 15 6.20 1.99 -7.29
CA GLU A 15 7.51 2.09 -7.93
C GLU A 15 8.49 1.08 -7.31
N GLU A 16 9.56 0.70 -8.01
CA GLU A 16 10.59 -0.21 -7.47
C GLU A 16 11.17 0.31 -6.14
N SER A 17 11.30 1.64 -6.00
CA SER A 17 11.76 2.28 -4.76
C SER A 17 10.81 2.04 -3.57
N ASP A 18 9.51 1.90 -3.82
CA ASP A 18 8.52 1.56 -2.79
C ASP A 18 8.73 0.15 -2.26
N ASN A 19 9.16 -0.79 -3.11
CA ASN A 19 9.47 -2.15 -2.69
C ASN A 19 10.54 -2.16 -1.58
N VAL A 20 11.55 -1.29 -1.72
CA VAL A 20 12.62 -1.12 -0.71
C VAL A 20 12.06 -0.45 0.54
N ALA A 21 11.28 0.63 0.38
CA ALA A 21 10.71 1.39 1.50
C ALA A 21 9.69 0.57 2.32
N LEU A 22 8.85 -0.23 1.67
CA LEU A 22 7.86 -1.11 2.29
C LEU A 22 8.52 -2.25 3.07
N LYS A 23 9.57 -2.87 2.52
CA LYS A 23 10.38 -3.86 3.25
C LYS A 23 10.98 -3.23 4.52
N ALA A 24 11.58 -2.05 4.40
CA ALA A 24 12.11 -1.34 5.57
C ALA A 24 11.01 -1.01 6.60
N ALA A 25 9.84 -0.55 6.14
CA ALA A 25 8.71 -0.23 7.01
C ALA A 25 8.16 -1.46 7.75
N ALA A 26 8.18 -2.65 7.13
CA ALA A 26 7.75 -3.89 7.75
C ALA A 26 8.65 -4.33 8.92
N TYR A 27 9.96 -4.01 8.88
CA TYR A 27 10.86 -4.24 10.01
C TYR A 27 10.70 -3.19 11.12
N GLN A 28 10.22 -2.00 10.79
CA GLN A 28 10.13 -0.87 11.72
C GLN A 28 8.74 -0.74 12.37
N THR A 29 7.71 -1.35 11.80
CA THR A 29 6.32 -1.17 12.22
C THR A 29 5.46 -2.38 12.00
N ASN A 30 4.35 -2.42 12.73
CA ASN A 30 3.25 -3.36 12.49
C ASN A 30 2.25 -2.87 11.42
N MET A 31 2.61 -1.82 10.64
CA MET A 31 1.73 -1.27 9.60
C MET A 31 1.83 -2.07 8.31
N VAL A 32 3.04 -2.53 7.97
CA VAL A 32 3.32 -3.26 6.74
C VAL A 32 3.63 -4.70 7.11
N MET A 33 2.98 -5.65 6.43
CA MET A 33 3.30 -7.07 6.49
C MET A 33 3.78 -7.51 5.10
N VAL A 34 4.95 -8.12 5.05
CA VAL A 34 5.52 -8.67 3.81
C VAL A 34 4.91 -10.04 3.52
N ARG A 35 4.66 -10.30 2.24
CA ARG A 35 4.27 -11.59 1.67
C ARG A 35 5.21 -11.94 0.52
N ASP A 36 5.20 -13.20 0.12
CA ASP A 36 5.99 -13.66 -1.04
C ASP A 36 5.58 -12.94 -2.34
N SER A 37 4.30 -12.59 -2.47
CA SER A 37 3.71 -11.92 -3.65
C SER A 37 3.56 -10.40 -3.50
N GLY A 38 3.84 -9.82 -2.32
CA GLY A 38 3.64 -8.38 -2.11
C GLY A 38 3.46 -8.00 -0.64
N TYR A 39 2.44 -7.19 -0.32
CA TYR A 39 2.30 -6.52 0.97
C TYR A 39 0.85 -6.38 1.44
N PHE A 40 0.64 -6.45 2.74
CA PHE A 40 -0.51 -5.81 3.38
C PHE A 40 -0.06 -4.52 4.06
N ILE A 41 -0.82 -3.43 3.85
CA ILE A 41 -0.58 -2.12 4.46
C ILE A 41 -1.83 -1.74 5.25
N LYS A 42 -1.73 -1.76 6.59
CA LYS A 42 -2.78 -1.27 7.48
C LYS A 42 -2.88 0.25 7.39
N LEU A 43 -4.10 0.77 7.28
CA LEU A 43 -4.36 2.21 7.23
C LEU A 43 -4.92 2.71 8.57
N TYR A 44 -4.29 3.74 9.12
CA TYR A 44 -4.75 4.46 10.31
C TYR A 44 -5.72 5.57 9.91
N GLN A 45 -7.01 5.34 10.12
CA GLN A 45 -8.08 6.28 9.77
C GLN A 45 -8.08 7.52 10.67
N ASP A 46 -7.84 7.33 11.98
CA ASP A 46 -7.86 8.41 12.97
C ASP A 46 -6.61 9.30 12.95
N ASP A 47 -5.51 8.80 12.34
CA ASP A 47 -4.25 9.53 12.24
C ASP A 47 -3.63 9.33 10.85
N LYS A 48 -4.15 10.11 9.89
CA LYS A 48 -3.73 10.04 8.49
C LYS A 48 -2.22 10.27 8.30
N THR A 49 -1.59 11.04 9.20
CA THR A 49 -0.15 11.39 9.10
C THR A 49 0.76 10.17 9.27
N ARG A 50 0.27 9.10 9.91
CA ARG A 50 1.05 7.87 10.13
C ARG A 50 1.15 6.97 8.90
N ASN A 51 0.30 7.17 7.91
CA ASN A 51 0.24 6.32 6.72
C ASN A 51 1.32 6.69 5.69
N ILE A 52 1.84 7.92 5.72
CA ILE A 52 2.85 8.41 4.78
C ILE A 52 4.22 8.40 5.45
N ARG A 53 5.23 7.87 4.76
CA ARG A 53 6.59 7.71 5.29
C ARG A 53 7.64 8.27 4.33
N PRO A 54 8.80 8.73 4.84
CA PRO A 54 9.94 9.06 4.00
C PRO A 54 10.30 7.88 3.09
N GLY A 55 10.52 8.17 1.81
CA GLY A 55 10.88 7.17 0.81
C GLY A 55 9.70 6.51 0.09
N TYR A 56 8.45 6.77 0.49
CA TYR A 56 7.30 6.39 -0.35
C TYR A 56 7.25 7.29 -1.57
N SER A 57 7.12 6.69 -2.74
CA SER A 57 6.97 7.37 -4.01
C SER A 57 5.64 8.10 -4.09
N SER A 58 5.50 8.96 -5.11
CA SER A 58 4.21 9.60 -5.38
C SER A 58 3.11 8.60 -5.76
N SER A 59 3.49 7.45 -6.33
CA SER A 59 2.55 6.40 -6.74
C SER A 59 1.94 5.70 -5.53
N LEU A 60 2.78 5.26 -4.59
CA LEU A 60 2.30 4.66 -3.33
C LEU A 60 1.53 5.66 -2.46
N GLN A 61 1.98 6.92 -2.39
CA GLN A 61 1.26 7.95 -1.63
C GLN A 61 -0.16 8.18 -2.17
N LYS A 62 -0.33 8.27 -3.50
CA LYS A 62 -1.66 8.40 -4.12
C LYS A 62 -2.58 7.21 -3.84
N LEU A 63 -2.04 5.99 -3.84
CA LEU A 63 -2.80 4.79 -3.47
C LEU A 63 -3.29 4.86 -2.02
N ILE A 64 -2.42 5.26 -1.10
CA ILE A 64 -2.74 5.42 0.32
C ILE A 64 -3.81 6.50 0.52
N GLU A 65 -3.66 7.65 -0.12
CA GLU A 65 -4.62 8.76 -0.07
C GLU A 65 -5.99 8.33 -0.61
N PHE A 66 -6.01 7.70 -1.78
CA PHE A 66 -7.25 7.18 -2.36
C PHE A 66 -7.93 6.16 -1.44
N ALA A 67 -7.16 5.22 -0.89
CA ALA A 67 -7.70 4.21 0.00
C ALA A 67 -8.30 4.82 1.28
N LEU A 68 -7.61 5.81 1.87
CA LEU A 68 -8.10 6.57 3.02
C LEU A 68 -9.39 7.32 2.69
N ASP A 69 -9.45 8.00 1.55
CA ASP A 69 -10.61 8.80 1.15
C ASP A 69 -11.85 7.95 0.84
N LYS A 70 -11.66 6.70 0.40
CA LYS A 70 -12.72 5.71 0.22
C LYS A 70 -13.07 4.94 1.51
N GLY A 71 -12.37 5.20 2.61
CA GLY A 71 -12.60 4.55 3.90
C GLY A 71 -12.11 3.10 3.98
N PHE A 72 -11.14 2.71 3.15
CA PHE A 72 -10.50 1.40 3.26
C PHE A 72 -9.63 1.32 4.52
N GLY A 73 -9.68 0.20 5.23
CA GLY A 73 -8.85 -0.04 6.41
C GLY A 73 -7.48 -0.65 6.07
N MET A 74 -7.31 -1.13 4.84
CA MET A 74 -6.12 -1.84 4.42
C MET A 74 -5.94 -1.77 2.90
N ILE A 75 -4.68 -1.80 2.45
CA ILE A 75 -4.30 -2.07 1.06
C ILE A 75 -3.64 -3.44 1.00
N GLU A 76 -4.05 -4.24 0.03
CA GLU A 76 -3.38 -5.48 -0.37
C GLU A 76 -2.70 -5.23 -1.72
N LEU A 77 -1.37 -5.28 -1.73
CA LEU A 77 -0.58 -5.28 -2.95
C LEU A 77 -0.14 -6.71 -3.23
N ASP A 78 -0.53 -7.26 -4.38
CA ASP A 78 -0.18 -8.62 -4.78
C ASP A 78 0.23 -8.65 -6.25
N SER A 79 1.35 -9.30 -6.59
CA SER A 79 1.85 -9.34 -7.97
C SER A 79 0.92 -10.07 -8.95
N ALA A 80 0.00 -10.89 -8.46
CA ALA A 80 -1.00 -11.58 -9.27
C ALA A 80 -2.39 -10.93 -9.21
N ALA A 81 -2.56 -9.82 -8.49
CA ALA A 81 -3.82 -9.09 -8.45
C ALA A 81 -4.07 -8.27 -9.72
N ASP A 82 -5.33 -7.93 -9.94
CA ASP A 82 -5.76 -7.10 -11.07
C ASP A 82 -5.19 -5.68 -10.98
N THR A 83 -5.08 -5.05 -12.15
CA THR A 83 -4.68 -3.66 -12.28
C THR A 83 -5.91 -2.74 -12.29
N LEU A 84 -5.72 -1.51 -11.81
CA LEU A 84 -6.74 -0.48 -11.80
C LEU A 84 -6.28 0.66 -12.72
N GLU A 85 -7.07 0.95 -13.76
CA GLU A 85 -6.73 1.95 -14.80
C GLU A 85 -6.53 3.37 -14.24
N GLU A 86 -7.10 3.67 -13.07
CA GLU A 86 -6.96 4.96 -12.39
C GLU A 86 -5.56 5.20 -11.79
N PHE A 87 -4.73 4.16 -11.69
CA PHE A 87 -3.36 4.25 -11.18
C PHE A 87 -2.33 3.92 -12.25
N ILE A 88 -1.17 4.57 -12.15
CA ILE A 88 -0.05 4.35 -13.06
C ILE A 88 0.43 2.90 -12.89
N LEU A 89 0.71 2.23 -14.01
CA LEU A 89 1.43 0.96 -14.03
C LEU A 89 2.90 1.22 -14.34
N HIS A 90 3.76 0.66 -13.52
CA HIS A 90 5.21 0.73 -13.65
C HIS A 90 5.76 -0.60 -14.17
N ASP A 91 6.83 -0.52 -14.95
CA ASP A 91 7.53 -1.68 -15.51
C ASP A 91 8.81 -1.93 -14.71
N TRP A 92 8.76 -2.85 -13.75
CA TRP A 92 9.89 -3.29 -12.92
C TRP A 92 9.67 -4.68 -12.30
#